data_AF-A0A8J6I0V9-F1
#
_entry.id   AF-A0A8J6I0V9-F1
#
_cell.length_a   1.000
_cell.length_b   1.000
_cell.length_c   1.000
_cell.angle_alpha   90.00
_cell.angle_beta   90.00
_cell.angle_gamma   90.00
#
_symmetry.space_group_name_H-M   'P 1'
#
loop_
_entity.id
_entity.type
_entity.pdbx_description
1 polymer ?
#
loop_
_entity_poly.entity_id
_entity_poly.type
_entity_poly.pdbx_seq_one_letter_code
_entity_poly.pdbx_strand_id
1 'polypeptide(L)'
;MEVVFNKTGHFWFDCGLTGFIKLLEEIDLPKISTHVEDSKFVLDGAADDIKKALEDAFNLLVDRYYNLSTKKQIEDRSSYNFYYDSQKDEFVSFPKKKAVGIAGIIFDKAARPTKGMIKWKDPKKHILPDEYKHLQERMEEFVKENGLKITTAGLLLDGPNAVKPKVKIAIGKKKQGKYCYLCGEETGSLEDANQTVFPFITGSQGILSFNPNAGRPERVCWKCSMLGKYVPVVGFYSTQGDSLSIFLPYSTSLKKMCQVHDLLESTKYQDENLLRNFEHPLGGYYQHPYEITYSFLYTLYDRCLLNRLEPGMDEIDLDVDAALNLTTNTAPLEFYVIQTKNEGDTFSGKMIWPFKETLYFFRLHEKIEKTIKIRMKEVLSYCVDYEASKNENKTLLRNRICERILKKQSILDLVERHVFHTNSSYFRPLYEMVLVYELLLKEGDMVFKEEQEAAVSLGKCIGRAVGNSDRGKKGDLFALRKCRRKVDFLEQLNRLQFRLGSDFLIPKEVYEGKLTDDNFQEFKQFCMVAALNTYNAVVSEKNKKKEAN
;
A
#
# COMPACT_ATOMS: atom_id res chain seq x y z
N MET A 1 -32.56 -14.85 -19.63
CA MET A 1 -31.53 -14.49 -20.65
C MET A 1 -30.25 -14.35 -19.87
N GLU A 2 -29.20 -15.00 -20.36
CA GLU A 2 -27.94 -15.11 -19.62
C GLU A 2 -26.93 -14.03 -20.05
N VAL A 3 -26.36 -13.32 -19.08
CA VAL A 3 -25.20 -12.43 -19.26
C VAL A 3 -24.03 -12.98 -18.46
N VAL A 4 -22.98 -13.41 -19.16
CA VAL A 4 -21.77 -14.01 -18.57
C VAL A 4 -20.62 -13.02 -18.55
N PHE A 5 -19.93 -12.91 -17.41
CA PHE A 5 -18.66 -12.22 -17.25
C PHE A 5 -17.56 -13.24 -16.99
N ASN A 6 -16.65 -13.41 -17.95
CA ASN A 6 -15.53 -14.34 -17.80
C ASN A 6 -14.35 -13.66 -17.12
N LYS A 7 -13.65 -14.41 -16.27
CA LYS A 7 -12.35 -14.06 -15.74
C LYS A 7 -11.35 -14.00 -16.90
N THR A 8 -10.60 -12.92 -16.97
CA THR A 8 -9.68 -12.64 -18.08
C THR A 8 -8.25 -13.12 -17.82
N GLY A 9 -7.92 -13.41 -16.56
CA GLY A 9 -6.54 -13.68 -16.13
C GLY A 9 -5.72 -12.41 -15.94
N HIS A 10 -6.32 -11.24 -16.10
CA HIS A 10 -5.69 -9.94 -15.92
C HIS A 10 -6.12 -9.33 -14.59
N PHE A 11 -5.16 -9.10 -13.69
CA PHE A 11 -5.41 -8.67 -12.30
C PHE A 11 -6.37 -7.49 -12.18
N TRP A 12 -6.25 -6.47 -13.04
CA TRP A 12 -7.10 -5.29 -13.00
C TRP A 12 -8.59 -5.61 -13.28
N PHE A 13 -8.87 -6.34 -14.35
CA PHE A 13 -10.25 -6.62 -14.75
C PHE A 13 -10.90 -7.67 -13.87
N ASP A 14 -10.13 -8.65 -13.40
CA ASP A 14 -10.62 -9.68 -12.49
C ASP A 14 -10.90 -9.11 -11.08
N CYS A 15 -10.09 -8.15 -10.62
CA CYS A 15 -10.39 -7.34 -9.44
C CYS A 15 -11.65 -6.50 -9.64
N GLY A 16 -11.79 -5.89 -10.82
CA GLY A 16 -13.01 -5.16 -11.21
C GLY A 16 -14.25 -6.05 -11.24
N LEU A 17 -14.13 -7.29 -11.70
CA LEU A 17 -15.20 -8.29 -11.68
C LEU A 17 -15.61 -8.63 -10.24
N THR A 18 -14.63 -8.83 -9.36
CA THR A 18 -14.90 -9.06 -7.93
C THR A 18 -15.63 -7.86 -7.31
N GLY A 19 -15.16 -6.64 -7.57
CA GLY A 19 -15.81 -5.42 -7.07
C GLY A 19 -17.24 -5.22 -7.61
N PHE A 20 -17.48 -5.62 -8.87
CA PHE A 20 -18.81 -5.59 -9.47
C PHE A 20 -19.76 -6.60 -8.82
N ILE A 21 -19.31 -7.84 -8.59
CA ILE A 21 -20.08 -8.87 -7.88
C ILE A 21 -20.45 -8.36 -6.48
N LYS A 22 -19.49 -7.79 -5.76
CA LYS A 22 -19.70 -7.33 -4.39
C LYS A 22 -20.69 -6.17 -4.27
N LEU A 23 -20.65 -5.21 -5.19
CA LEU A 23 -21.67 -4.16 -5.21
C LEU A 23 -23.06 -4.66 -5.66
N LEU A 24 -23.12 -5.70 -6.49
CA LEU A 24 -24.39 -6.33 -6.84
C LEU A 24 -25.02 -7.08 -5.68
N GLU A 25 -24.23 -7.72 -4.81
CA GLU A 25 -24.71 -8.43 -3.61
C GLU A 25 -25.43 -7.48 -2.63
N GLU A 26 -25.18 -6.18 -2.71
CA GLU A 26 -25.79 -5.16 -1.86
C GLU A 26 -27.10 -4.56 -2.43
N ILE A 27 -27.46 -4.94 -3.64
CA ILE A 27 -28.67 -4.45 -4.32
C ILE A 27 -29.75 -5.51 -4.23
N ASP A 28 -31.00 -5.08 -4.08
CA ASP A 28 -32.13 -6.00 -4.14
C ASP A 28 -32.39 -6.46 -5.58
N LEU A 29 -32.26 -7.77 -5.82
CA LEU A 29 -32.33 -8.39 -7.14
C LEU A 29 -33.47 -9.44 -7.21
N PRO A 30 -34.75 -9.07 -7.00
CA PRO A 30 -35.83 -10.04 -6.83
C PRO A 30 -36.16 -10.86 -8.08
N LYS A 31 -35.67 -10.43 -9.25
CA LYS A 31 -35.98 -11.03 -10.57
C LYS A 31 -34.75 -11.58 -11.30
N ILE A 32 -33.59 -11.60 -10.65
CA ILE A 32 -32.32 -12.00 -11.25
C ILE A 32 -31.68 -13.06 -10.36
N SER A 33 -31.30 -14.18 -10.97
CA SER A 33 -30.44 -15.16 -10.30
C SER A 33 -28.97 -14.89 -10.64
N THR A 34 -28.11 -14.95 -9.63
CA THR A 34 -26.66 -14.76 -9.79
C THR A 34 -25.92 -16.05 -9.44
N HIS A 35 -24.83 -16.34 -10.15
CA HIS A 35 -23.99 -17.50 -9.87
C HIS A 35 -22.50 -17.18 -10.09
N VAL A 36 -21.67 -17.48 -9.09
CA VAL A 36 -20.22 -17.26 -9.13
C VAL A 36 -19.51 -18.61 -9.27
N GLU A 37 -18.73 -18.76 -10.33
CA GLU A 37 -17.80 -19.87 -10.57
C GLU A 37 -16.34 -19.40 -10.48
N ASP A 38 -15.38 -20.31 -10.49
CA ASP A 38 -13.96 -19.93 -10.42
C ASP A 38 -13.49 -19.11 -11.63
N SER A 39 -14.09 -19.32 -12.80
CA SER A 39 -13.70 -18.70 -14.07
C SER A 39 -14.71 -17.71 -14.62
N LYS A 40 -15.92 -17.61 -14.05
CA LYS A 40 -16.99 -16.74 -14.57
C LYS A 40 -18.02 -16.36 -13.52
N PHE A 41 -18.75 -15.29 -13.82
CA PHE A 41 -19.94 -14.85 -13.10
C PHE A 41 -21.11 -14.78 -14.07
N VAL A 42 -22.28 -15.24 -13.65
CA VAL A 42 -23.47 -15.37 -14.50
C VAL A 42 -24.64 -14.62 -13.87
N LEU A 43 -25.31 -13.81 -14.68
CA LEU A 43 -26.60 -13.18 -14.38
C LEU A 43 -27.66 -13.78 -15.31
N ASP A 44 -28.73 -14.33 -14.74
CA ASP A 44 -29.91 -14.75 -15.52
C ASP A 44 -31.17 -14.01 -15.06
N GLY A 45 -31.92 -13.51 -16.04
CA GLY A 45 -33.15 -12.75 -15.84
C GLY A 45 -33.65 -12.10 -17.15
N ALA A 46 -34.62 -11.20 -17.04
CA ALA A 46 -35.05 -10.38 -18.17
C ALA A 46 -34.00 -9.31 -18.51
N ALA A 47 -33.90 -8.92 -19.78
CA ALA A 47 -32.87 -7.98 -20.23
C ALA A 47 -32.95 -6.60 -19.56
N ASP A 48 -34.16 -6.10 -19.34
CA ASP A 48 -34.40 -4.80 -18.70
C ASP A 48 -34.09 -4.85 -17.20
N ASP A 49 -34.43 -5.95 -16.52
CA ASP A 49 -34.10 -6.14 -15.10
C ASP A 49 -32.58 -6.22 -14.92
N ILE A 50 -31.87 -7.00 -15.75
CA ILE A 50 -30.40 -7.06 -15.72
C ILE A 50 -29.80 -5.69 -16.00
N LYS A 51 -30.29 -4.98 -17.02
CA LYS A 51 -29.80 -3.64 -17.35
C LYS A 51 -29.94 -2.68 -16.16
N LYS A 52 -31.09 -2.70 -15.50
CA LYS A 52 -31.35 -1.90 -14.31
C LYS A 52 -30.37 -2.24 -13.17
N ALA A 53 -30.17 -3.54 -12.88
CA ALA A 53 -29.21 -3.97 -11.87
C ALA A 53 -27.78 -3.50 -12.15
N LEU A 54 -27.35 -3.52 -13.43
CA LEU A 54 -26.05 -3.00 -13.83
C LEU A 54 -25.93 -1.47 -13.65
N GLU A 55 -27.01 -0.73 -13.93
CA GLU A 55 -27.07 0.72 -13.75
C GLU A 55 -27.08 1.10 -12.26
N ASP A 56 -27.82 0.36 -11.44
CA ASP A 56 -27.91 0.54 -9.99
C ASP A 56 -26.56 0.25 -9.31
N ALA A 57 -25.89 -0.86 -9.68
CA ALA A 57 -24.53 -1.18 -9.21
C ALA A 57 -23.52 -0.09 -9.58
N PHE A 58 -23.66 0.48 -10.78
CA PHE A 58 -22.77 1.55 -11.22
C PHE A 58 -23.03 2.86 -10.47
N ASN A 59 -24.29 3.17 -10.14
CA ASN A 59 -24.60 4.34 -9.32
C ASN A 59 -24.02 4.18 -7.91
N LEU A 60 -24.17 2.99 -7.30
CA LEU A 60 -23.58 2.68 -5.99
C LEU A 60 -22.05 2.83 -5.99
N LEU A 61 -21.39 2.33 -7.03
CA LEU A 61 -19.94 2.50 -7.24
C LEU A 61 -19.55 3.99 -7.26
N VAL A 62 -20.30 4.80 -8.02
CA VAL A 62 -20.00 6.22 -8.19
C VAL A 62 -20.11 6.95 -6.85
N ASP A 63 -21.18 6.70 -6.10
CA ASP A 63 -21.43 7.39 -4.83
C ASP A 63 -20.40 7.03 -3.76
N ARG A 64 -19.93 5.77 -3.73
CA ARG A 64 -18.97 5.30 -2.72
C ARG A 64 -17.50 5.57 -3.03
N TYR A 65 -17.12 5.66 -4.31
CA TYR A 65 -15.69 5.66 -4.67
C TYR A 65 -15.26 6.82 -5.58
N TYR A 66 -16.17 7.39 -6.38
CA TYR A 66 -15.82 8.46 -7.33
C TYR A 66 -16.32 9.83 -6.87
N ASN A 67 -17.50 9.91 -6.27
CA ASN A 67 -18.21 11.16 -6.00
C ASN A 67 -18.07 11.59 -4.53
N LEU A 68 -16.83 11.68 -4.05
CA LEU A 68 -16.52 11.89 -2.63
C LEU A 68 -16.16 13.34 -2.30
N SER A 69 -16.27 13.69 -1.02
CA SER A 69 -15.85 14.98 -0.46
C SER A 69 -14.94 14.72 0.74
N THR A 70 -13.80 15.41 0.84
CA THR A 70 -12.94 15.36 2.03
C THR A 70 -13.59 16.15 3.18
N LYS A 71 -13.15 15.90 4.42
CA LYS A 71 -13.58 16.67 5.59
C LYS A 71 -13.44 18.19 5.39
N LYS A 72 -12.30 18.64 4.87
CA LYS A 72 -12.11 20.06 4.51
C LYS A 72 -13.15 20.58 3.52
N GLN A 73 -13.54 19.78 2.52
CA GLN A 73 -14.57 20.17 1.54
C GLN A 73 -15.99 20.19 2.13
N ILE A 74 -16.22 19.51 3.24
CA ILE A 74 -17.50 19.47 3.97
C ILE A 74 -17.56 20.60 5.01
N GLU A 75 -16.45 20.89 5.68
CA GLU A 75 -16.41 21.92 6.73
C GLU A 75 -16.29 23.34 6.15
N ASP A 76 -15.54 23.52 5.06
CA ASP A 76 -15.37 24.82 4.41
C ASP A 76 -16.55 25.15 3.48
N ARG A 77 -17.64 25.67 4.08
CA ARG A 77 -18.84 26.10 3.36
C ARG A 77 -18.57 27.18 2.30
N SER A 78 -17.54 28.00 2.46
CA SER A 78 -17.17 29.01 1.46
C SER A 78 -16.71 28.40 0.12
N SER A 79 -16.31 27.13 0.16
CA SER A 79 -15.85 26.37 -1.00
C SER A 79 -16.96 25.60 -1.72
N TYR A 80 -18.20 25.63 -1.20
CA TYR A 80 -19.33 24.89 -1.74
C TYR A 80 -19.75 25.38 -3.13
N ASN A 81 -20.41 24.49 -3.86
CA ASN A 81 -21.18 24.84 -5.05
C ASN A 81 -22.67 24.83 -4.72
N PHE A 82 -23.51 25.23 -5.67
CA PHE A 82 -24.96 25.18 -5.51
C PHE A 82 -25.66 24.87 -6.83
N TYR A 83 -26.92 24.45 -6.72
CA TYR A 83 -27.84 24.26 -7.84
C TYR A 83 -29.21 24.83 -7.50
N TYR A 84 -30.03 25.07 -8.52
CA TYR A 84 -31.43 25.47 -8.36
C TYR A 84 -32.33 24.24 -8.55
N ASP A 85 -33.16 23.95 -7.56
CA ASP A 85 -34.18 22.89 -7.61
C ASP A 85 -35.51 23.49 -8.10
N SER A 86 -35.86 23.20 -9.35
CA SER A 86 -37.09 23.72 -9.98
C SER A 86 -38.36 23.08 -9.44
N GLN A 87 -38.29 21.90 -8.80
CA GLN A 87 -39.47 21.25 -8.23
C GLN A 87 -39.84 21.86 -6.88
N LYS A 88 -38.83 22.24 -6.10
CA LYS A 88 -39.01 22.86 -4.77
C LYS A 88 -38.92 24.38 -4.79
N ASP A 89 -38.52 24.96 -5.92
CA ASP A 89 -38.26 26.40 -6.07
C ASP A 89 -37.27 26.92 -5.02
N GLU A 90 -36.13 26.24 -4.86
CA GLU A 90 -35.10 26.60 -3.87
C GLU A 90 -33.67 26.45 -4.41
N PHE A 91 -32.73 27.20 -3.83
CA PHE A 91 -31.30 27.00 -4.06
C PHE A 91 -30.70 26.08 -3.00
N VAL A 92 -29.95 25.08 -3.44
CA VAL A 92 -29.34 24.08 -2.56
C VAL A 92 -27.83 24.11 -2.71
N SER A 93 -27.12 24.32 -1.60
CA SER A 93 -25.65 24.27 -1.56
C SER A 93 -25.15 22.86 -1.28
N PHE A 94 -23.97 22.52 -1.80
CA PHE A 94 -23.36 21.21 -1.61
C PHE A 94 -21.82 21.25 -1.69
N PRO A 95 -21.13 20.33 -0.99
CA PRO A 95 -19.67 20.30 -0.96
C PRO A 95 -19.09 19.86 -2.30
N LYS A 96 -17.88 20.34 -2.61
CA LYS A 96 -17.13 19.94 -3.82
C LYS A 96 -16.84 18.44 -3.82
N LYS A 97 -16.84 17.85 -5.02
CA LYS A 97 -16.68 16.43 -5.27
C LYS A 97 -15.36 16.13 -5.99
N LYS A 98 -14.69 15.04 -5.62
CA LYS A 98 -13.47 14.52 -6.25
C LYS A 98 -13.39 12.99 -6.16
N ALA A 99 -12.76 12.38 -7.15
CA ALA A 99 -12.28 11.01 -7.06
C ALA A 99 -10.92 10.98 -6.33
N VAL A 100 -10.61 9.87 -5.68
CA VAL A 100 -9.42 9.68 -4.83
C VAL A 100 -8.84 8.29 -4.99
N GLY A 101 -7.59 8.11 -4.59
CA GLY A 101 -6.92 6.82 -4.62
C GLY A 101 -7.01 6.13 -5.98
N ILE A 102 -7.48 4.89 -5.98
CA ILE A 102 -7.65 4.07 -7.19
C ILE A 102 -8.67 4.70 -8.16
N ALA A 103 -9.75 5.29 -7.66
CA ALA A 103 -10.74 5.95 -8.51
C ALA A 103 -10.17 7.18 -9.22
N GLY A 104 -9.29 7.92 -8.53
CA GLY A 104 -8.58 9.08 -9.07
C GLY A 104 -7.75 8.73 -10.30
N ILE A 105 -6.99 7.62 -10.28
CA ILE A 105 -6.18 7.22 -11.46
C ILE A 105 -7.02 6.74 -12.64
N ILE A 106 -8.25 6.28 -12.40
CA ILE A 106 -9.19 5.86 -13.45
C ILE A 106 -9.86 7.08 -14.08
N PHE A 107 -10.25 8.06 -13.26
CA PHE A 107 -11.00 9.23 -13.70
C PHE A 107 -10.73 10.46 -12.83
N ASP A 108 -9.74 11.25 -13.22
CA ASP A 108 -9.36 12.52 -12.56
C ASP A 108 -9.99 13.76 -13.23
N LYS A 109 -11.19 13.62 -13.81
CA LYS A 109 -11.85 14.76 -14.49
C LYS A 109 -12.72 15.52 -13.51
N ALA A 110 -12.81 16.84 -13.73
CA ALA A 110 -13.69 17.72 -12.98
C ALA A 110 -15.15 17.24 -12.98
N ALA A 111 -15.84 17.48 -11.86
CA ALA A 111 -17.24 17.15 -11.67
C ALA A 111 -18.13 17.79 -12.75
N ARG A 112 -19.08 17.03 -13.28
CA ARG A 112 -19.97 17.46 -14.37
C ARG A 112 -21.42 17.53 -13.89
N PRO A 113 -22.25 18.42 -14.48
CA PRO A 113 -23.68 18.46 -14.15
C PRO A 113 -24.31 17.07 -14.33
N THR A 114 -25.12 16.66 -13.35
CA THR A 114 -25.83 15.37 -13.37
C THR A 114 -27.12 15.44 -14.20
N LYS A 115 -27.79 16.59 -14.18
CA LYS A 115 -28.98 16.89 -14.98
C LYS A 115 -28.69 18.03 -15.96
N GLY A 116 -29.20 19.23 -15.68
CA GLY A 116 -29.09 20.40 -16.55
C GLY A 116 -28.08 21.43 -16.07
N MET A 117 -27.72 22.34 -16.98
CA MET A 117 -26.96 23.54 -16.64
C MET A 117 -27.37 24.68 -17.57
N ILE A 118 -27.74 25.82 -16.99
CA ILE A 118 -28.03 27.04 -17.73
C ILE A 118 -26.72 27.81 -17.91
N LYS A 119 -26.33 28.08 -19.16
CA LYS A 119 -25.14 28.89 -19.43
C LYS A 119 -25.39 30.34 -19.05
N TRP A 120 -24.37 30.99 -18.49
CA TRP A 120 -24.41 32.42 -18.22
C TRP A 120 -24.55 33.22 -19.51
N LYS A 121 -25.40 34.27 -19.49
CA LYS A 121 -25.49 35.29 -20.55
C LYS A 121 -24.22 36.14 -20.58
N ASP A 122 -23.71 36.52 -19.41
CA ASP A 122 -22.39 37.12 -19.21
C ASP A 122 -21.61 36.29 -18.17
N PRO A 123 -20.60 35.51 -18.58
CA PRO A 123 -19.81 34.68 -17.66
C PRO A 123 -19.01 35.45 -16.62
N LYS A 124 -18.64 36.72 -16.87
CA LYS A 124 -17.84 37.52 -15.92
C LYS A 124 -18.69 38.07 -14.79
N LYS A 125 -19.96 38.33 -15.07
CA LYS A 125 -20.94 38.88 -14.13
C LYS A 125 -21.93 37.83 -13.62
N HIS A 126 -21.83 36.59 -14.09
CA HIS A 126 -22.74 35.48 -13.76
C HIS A 126 -24.23 35.85 -13.97
N ILE A 127 -24.52 36.54 -15.07
CA ILE A 127 -25.88 36.97 -15.41
C ILE A 127 -26.64 35.80 -16.04
N LEU A 128 -27.84 35.50 -15.55
CA LEU A 128 -28.74 34.51 -16.13
C LEU A 128 -29.37 34.97 -17.46
N PRO A 129 -29.71 34.05 -18.37
CA PRO A 129 -30.50 34.35 -19.58
C PRO A 129 -31.86 34.96 -19.25
N ASP A 130 -32.47 35.65 -20.23
CA ASP A 130 -33.70 36.43 -20.01
C ASP A 130 -34.87 35.58 -19.49
N GLU A 131 -34.93 34.30 -19.88
CA GLU A 131 -35.91 33.31 -19.39
C GLU A 131 -35.82 33.07 -17.87
N TYR A 132 -34.61 33.18 -17.29
CA TYR A 132 -34.33 32.90 -15.87
C TYR A 132 -34.01 34.17 -15.08
N LYS A 133 -34.27 35.36 -15.64
CA LYS A 133 -33.96 36.64 -15.00
C LYS A 133 -34.62 36.82 -13.64
N HIS A 134 -35.81 36.23 -13.46
CA HIS A 134 -36.56 36.26 -12.20
C HIS A 134 -35.83 35.56 -11.03
N LEU A 135 -34.85 34.69 -11.31
CA LEU A 135 -34.04 34.00 -10.30
C LEU A 135 -32.76 34.76 -9.92
N GLN A 136 -32.37 35.79 -10.67
CA GLN A 136 -31.07 36.45 -10.51
C GLN A 136 -30.90 37.06 -9.11
N GLU A 137 -31.90 37.80 -8.63
CA GLU A 137 -31.85 38.47 -7.32
C GLU A 137 -31.80 37.45 -6.17
N ARG A 138 -32.66 36.42 -6.23
CA ARG A 138 -32.67 35.31 -5.26
C ARG A 138 -31.34 34.54 -5.25
N MET A 139 -30.73 34.35 -6.42
CA MET A 139 -29.43 33.69 -6.54
C MET A 139 -28.33 34.52 -5.89
N GLU A 140 -28.29 35.83 -6.16
CA GLU A 140 -27.28 36.74 -5.60
C GLU A 140 -27.39 36.84 -4.08
N GLU A 141 -28.62 36.91 -3.55
CA GLU A 141 -28.91 36.86 -2.12
C GLU A 141 -28.42 35.55 -1.51
N PHE A 142 -28.81 34.41 -2.08
CA PHE A 142 -28.38 33.09 -1.61
C PHE A 142 -26.86 32.93 -1.59
N VAL A 143 -26.17 33.37 -2.64
CA VAL A 143 -24.71 33.32 -2.76
C VAL A 143 -24.05 34.18 -1.67
N LYS A 144 -24.59 35.37 -1.43
CA LYS A 144 -24.07 36.30 -0.42
C LYS A 144 -24.29 35.79 1.00
N GLU A 145 -25.49 35.32 1.33
CA GLU A 145 -25.83 34.78 2.65
C GLU A 145 -25.00 33.56 3.02
N ASN A 146 -24.73 32.69 2.04
CA ASN A 146 -23.96 31.47 2.24
C ASN A 146 -22.45 31.65 2.00
N GLY A 147 -21.99 32.86 1.65
CA GLY A 147 -20.57 33.16 1.40
C GLY A 147 -19.96 32.34 0.25
N LEU A 148 -20.77 31.98 -0.75
CA LEU A 148 -20.39 31.07 -1.83
C LEU A 148 -19.61 31.80 -2.94
N LYS A 149 -18.83 31.03 -3.72
CA LYS A 149 -18.19 31.51 -4.94
C LYS A 149 -18.71 30.75 -6.14
N ILE A 150 -19.16 31.48 -7.17
CA ILE A 150 -19.60 30.86 -8.43
C ILE A 150 -18.36 30.39 -9.20
N THR A 151 -18.15 29.07 -9.24
CA THR A 151 -17.02 28.45 -9.95
C THR A 151 -17.42 27.64 -11.17
N THR A 152 -18.72 27.51 -11.42
CA THR A 152 -19.29 26.74 -12.52
C THR A 152 -19.43 27.58 -13.80
N ALA A 153 -19.37 26.92 -14.95
CA ALA A 153 -19.59 27.56 -16.25
C ALA A 153 -21.07 27.94 -16.53
N GLY A 154 -21.96 27.63 -15.60
CA GLY A 154 -23.40 27.90 -15.66
C GLY A 154 -24.09 27.59 -14.32
N LEU A 155 -25.35 28.00 -14.18
CA LEU A 155 -26.20 27.63 -13.05
C LEU A 155 -26.60 26.15 -13.20
N LEU A 156 -26.29 25.33 -12.20
CA LEU A 156 -26.71 23.92 -12.18
C LEU A 156 -28.21 23.83 -11.93
N LEU A 157 -28.89 22.95 -12.65
CA LEU A 157 -30.33 22.73 -12.54
C LEU A 157 -30.66 21.34 -12.01
N ASP A 158 -31.54 21.30 -11.03
CA ASP A 158 -32.22 20.13 -10.46
C ASP A 158 -31.28 19.06 -9.87
N GLY A 159 -30.00 19.37 -9.70
CA GLY A 159 -29.06 18.46 -9.08
C GLY A 159 -27.62 18.98 -9.05
N PRO A 160 -26.78 18.38 -8.19
CA PRO A 160 -25.39 18.76 -8.05
C PRO A 160 -24.56 18.33 -9.26
N ASN A 161 -23.31 18.79 -9.33
CA ASN A 161 -22.33 18.15 -10.20
C ASN A 161 -21.76 16.89 -9.52
N ALA A 162 -21.35 15.91 -10.32
CA ALA A 162 -20.80 14.65 -9.84
C ALA A 162 -19.56 14.25 -10.65
N VAL A 163 -18.64 13.57 -9.97
CA VAL A 163 -17.52 12.90 -10.63
C VAL A 163 -17.98 11.50 -11.02
N LYS A 164 -18.41 11.35 -12.27
CA LYS A 164 -19.00 10.11 -12.80
C LYS A 164 -18.34 9.71 -14.12
N PRO A 165 -17.57 8.62 -14.17
CA PRO A 165 -17.12 8.02 -15.42
C PRO A 165 -18.32 7.66 -16.31
N LYS A 166 -18.14 7.71 -17.63
CA LYS A 166 -19.20 7.25 -18.56
C LYS A 166 -19.17 5.73 -18.65
N VAL A 167 -20.34 5.10 -18.58
CA VAL A 167 -20.53 3.67 -18.83
C VAL A 167 -21.63 3.49 -19.88
N LYS A 168 -21.40 2.57 -20.82
CA LYS A 168 -22.35 2.21 -21.85
C LYS A 168 -22.70 0.73 -21.70
N ILE A 169 -23.92 0.41 -21.28
CA ILE A 169 -24.39 -0.98 -21.17
C ILE A 169 -25.13 -1.36 -22.45
N ALA A 170 -24.71 -2.45 -23.10
CA ALA A 170 -25.24 -2.87 -24.39
C ALA A 170 -25.59 -4.37 -24.39
N ILE A 171 -26.68 -4.70 -23.72
CA ILE A 171 -27.24 -6.05 -23.64
C ILE A 171 -27.94 -6.42 -24.97
N GLY A 172 -27.81 -7.69 -25.40
CA GLY A 172 -28.59 -8.23 -26.53
C GLY A 172 -28.24 -7.69 -27.92
N LYS A 173 -27.17 -6.88 -28.07
CA LYS A 173 -26.75 -6.42 -29.40
C LYS A 173 -26.23 -7.59 -30.24
N LYS A 174 -26.71 -7.68 -31.49
CA LYS A 174 -26.25 -8.69 -32.47
C LYS A 174 -24.73 -8.66 -32.59
N LYS A 175 -24.11 -9.83 -32.49
CA LYS A 175 -22.68 -10.03 -32.74
C LYS A 175 -22.39 -9.72 -34.22
N GLN A 176 -21.32 -8.97 -34.49
CA GLN A 176 -21.01 -8.42 -35.82
C GLN A 176 -19.64 -8.90 -36.35
N GLY A 177 -19.12 -10.04 -35.90
CA GLY A 177 -17.77 -10.51 -36.26
C GLY A 177 -16.65 -9.61 -35.72
N LYS A 178 -16.91 -8.86 -34.65
CA LYS A 178 -15.95 -7.95 -34.01
C LYS A 178 -15.61 -8.45 -32.62
N TYR A 179 -14.32 -8.49 -32.31
CA TYR A 179 -13.79 -9.07 -31.08
C TYR A 179 -13.26 -7.99 -30.14
N CYS A 180 -13.44 -8.21 -28.84
CA CYS A 180 -12.82 -7.39 -27.81
C CYS A 180 -11.32 -7.67 -27.74
N TYR A 181 -10.48 -6.63 -27.75
CA TYR A 181 -9.05 -6.78 -27.58
C TYR A 181 -8.64 -7.43 -26.25
N LEU A 182 -9.36 -7.12 -25.16
CA LEU A 182 -8.97 -7.54 -23.81
C LEU A 182 -9.44 -8.95 -23.45
N CYS A 183 -10.67 -9.32 -23.80
CA CYS A 183 -11.24 -10.62 -23.42
C CYS A 183 -11.42 -11.59 -24.60
N GLY A 184 -11.17 -11.15 -25.84
CA GLY A 184 -11.37 -11.98 -27.03
C GLY A 184 -12.84 -12.29 -27.38
N GLU A 185 -13.83 -11.86 -26.58
CA GLU A 185 -15.25 -12.14 -26.86
C GLU A 185 -15.76 -11.35 -28.08
N GLU A 186 -16.60 -12.01 -28.88
CA GLU A 186 -17.34 -11.37 -29.97
C GLU A 186 -18.49 -10.51 -29.42
N THR A 187 -18.56 -9.24 -29.81
CA THR A 187 -19.54 -8.27 -29.29
C THR A 187 -20.08 -7.34 -30.38
N GLY A 188 -21.37 -6.97 -30.26
CA GLY A 188 -22.00 -5.95 -31.09
C GLY A 188 -21.73 -4.50 -30.64
N SER A 189 -21.06 -4.30 -29.50
CA SER A 189 -20.71 -2.98 -28.98
C SER A 189 -19.25 -2.93 -28.57
N LEU A 190 -18.51 -2.05 -29.23
CA LEU A 190 -17.12 -1.74 -28.94
C LEU A 190 -16.94 -0.24 -28.73
N GLU A 191 -15.95 0.11 -27.92
CA GLU A 191 -15.47 1.48 -27.72
C GLU A 191 -13.95 1.50 -27.67
N ASP A 192 -13.35 2.66 -27.89
CA ASP A 192 -11.90 2.81 -27.89
C ASP A 192 -11.36 2.69 -26.46
N ALA A 193 -10.34 1.85 -26.27
CA ALA A 193 -9.65 1.71 -25.00
C ALA A 193 -9.09 3.07 -24.54
N ASN A 194 -9.28 3.37 -23.26
CA ASN A 194 -8.84 4.61 -22.64
C ASN A 194 -8.51 4.38 -21.16
N GLN A 195 -8.02 5.43 -20.49
CA GLN A 195 -7.63 5.41 -19.08
C GLN A 195 -8.74 4.89 -18.13
N THR A 196 -10.02 5.11 -18.48
CA THR A 196 -11.15 4.62 -17.65
C THR A 196 -11.40 3.12 -17.75
N VAL A 197 -10.72 2.45 -18.68
CA VAL A 197 -10.73 0.99 -18.87
C VAL A 197 -9.53 0.39 -18.13
N PHE A 198 -8.34 0.94 -18.33
CA PHE A 198 -7.12 0.56 -17.62
C PHE A 198 -6.25 1.81 -17.44
N PRO A 199 -5.83 2.17 -16.21
CA PRO A 199 -5.23 3.47 -15.93
C PRO A 199 -3.87 3.69 -16.60
N PHE A 200 -3.19 2.62 -17.02
CA PHE A 200 -1.90 2.70 -17.72
C PHE A 200 -2.02 2.82 -19.25
N ILE A 201 -3.26 2.90 -19.78
CA ILE A 201 -3.53 3.24 -21.17
C ILE A 201 -3.62 4.77 -21.28
N THR A 202 -2.54 5.42 -21.72
CA THR A 202 -2.45 6.88 -21.92
C THR A 202 -3.09 7.33 -23.25
N GLY A 203 -4.35 6.92 -23.46
CA GLY A 203 -5.12 7.20 -24.67
C GLY A 203 -4.70 6.35 -25.88
N SER A 204 -5.32 6.65 -27.03
CA SER A 204 -5.10 5.92 -28.29
C SER A 204 -3.65 5.97 -28.78
N GLN A 205 -2.95 7.08 -28.52
CA GLN A 205 -1.52 7.27 -28.82
C GLN A 205 -0.60 6.50 -27.85
N GLY A 206 -0.98 6.36 -26.58
CA GLY A 206 -0.22 5.60 -25.58
C GLY A 206 -0.12 4.11 -25.91
N ILE A 207 -1.21 3.50 -26.39
CA ILE A 207 -1.22 2.11 -26.88
C ILE A 207 -0.31 1.93 -28.10
N LEU A 208 -0.36 2.88 -29.03
CA LEU A 208 0.50 2.90 -30.23
C LEU A 208 1.99 3.05 -29.89
N SER A 209 2.30 3.71 -28.77
CA SER A 209 3.68 3.88 -28.29
C SER A 209 4.25 2.59 -27.70
N PHE A 210 3.40 1.75 -27.10
CA PHE A 210 3.79 0.47 -26.51
C PHE A 210 3.91 -0.64 -27.56
N ASN A 211 3.14 -0.54 -28.65
CA ASN A 211 3.22 -1.45 -29.79
C ASN A 211 3.02 -0.67 -31.11
N PRO A 212 4.09 -0.18 -31.75
CA PRO A 212 3.99 0.63 -32.98
C PRO A 212 3.41 -0.14 -34.19
N ASN A 213 3.30 -1.47 -34.11
CA ASN A 213 2.65 -2.29 -35.14
C ASN A 213 1.13 -2.43 -34.93
N ALA A 214 0.58 -1.99 -33.79
CA ALA A 214 -0.84 -2.07 -33.49
C ALA A 214 -1.59 -0.84 -34.08
N GLY A 215 -1.70 -0.75 -35.41
CA GLY A 215 -2.06 0.49 -36.15
C GLY A 215 -3.34 1.28 -35.79
N ARG A 216 -4.15 0.92 -34.78
CA ARG A 216 -5.31 1.68 -34.26
C ARG A 216 -5.52 1.44 -32.75
N PRO A 217 -6.17 2.35 -31.99
CA PRO A 217 -6.53 2.06 -30.61
C PRO A 217 -7.37 0.80 -30.52
N GLU A 218 -6.94 -0.08 -29.65
CA GLU A 218 -7.57 -1.35 -29.43
C GLU A 218 -9.00 -1.16 -28.90
N ARG A 219 -9.95 -1.84 -29.53
CA ARG A 219 -11.36 -1.70 -29.21
C ARG A 219 -11.78 -2.71 -28.15
N VAL A 220 -12.48 -2.24 -27.14
CA VAL A 220 -12.89 -3.05 -25.98
C VAL A 220 -14.40 -3.17 -25.90
N CYS A 221 -14.88 -4.31 -25.41
CA CYS A 221 -16.30 -4.53 -25.19
C CYS A 221 -16.78 -3.72 -23.99
N TRP A 222 -18.10 -3.51 -23.95
CA TRP A 222 -18.73 -2.76 -22.87
C TRP A 222 -18.52 -3.41 -21.49
N LYS A 223 -18.42 -4.76 -21.41
CA LYS A 223 -18.13 -5.47 -20.16
C LYS A 223 -16.76 -5.09 -19.61
N CYS A 224 -15.69 -5.24 -20.41
CA CYS A 224 -14.33 -4.89 -19.98
C CYS A 224 -14.20 -3.40 -19.60
N SER A 225 -14.83 -2.51 -20.38
CA SER A 225 -14.86 -1.07 -20.05
C SER A 225 -15.55 -0.80 -18.72
N MET A 226 -16.66 -1.49 -18.43
CA MET A 226 -17.37 -1.38 -17.17
C MET A 226 -16.51 -1.91 -16.01
N LEU A 227 -16.00 -3.13 -16.12
CA LEU A 227 -15.25 -3.81 -15.06
C LEU A 227 -14.03 -3.01 -14.58
N GLY A 228 -13.29 -2.38 -15.50
CA GLY A 228 -12.12 -1.56 -15.15
C GLY A 228 -12.41 -0.41 -14.17
N LYS A 229 -13.68 0.00 -14.02
CA LYS A 229 -14.12 1.06 -13.09
C LYS A 229 -14.44 0.56 -11.69
N TYR A 230 -14.64 -0.75 -11.51
CA TYR A 230 -15.01 -1.35 -10.22
C TYR A 230 -13.80 -1.74 -9.35
N VAL A 231 -12.57 -1.57 -9.84
CA VAL A 231 -11.34 -1.87 -9.10
C VAL A 231 -11.22 -1.14 -7.75
N PRO A 232 -11.67 0.12 -7.58
CA PRO A 232 -11.63 0.80 -6.28
C PRO A 232 -12.38 0.07 -5.16
N VAL A 233 -13.37 -0.76 -5.51
CA VAL A 233 -14.14 -1.54 -4.53
C VAL A 233 -13.24 -2.51 -3.78
N VAL A 234 -12.36 -3.23 -4.48
CA VAL A 234 -11.55 -4.29 -3.86
C VAL A 234 -10.19 -3.84 -3.38
N GLY A 235 -9.67 -2.74 -3.94
CA GLY A 235 -8.28 -2.35 -3.72
C GLY A 235 -8.03 -1.56 -2.44
N PHE A 236 -6.82 -1.69 -1.93
CA PHE A 236 -6.28 -0.83 -0.88
C PHE A 236 -5.40 0.25 -1.48
N TYR A 237 -5.36 1.41 -0.87
CA TYR A 237 -4.50 2.49 -1.31
C TYR A 237 -3.98 3.38 -0.18
N SER A 238 -2.83 4.01 -0.45
CA SER A 238 -2.25 5.07 0.37
C SER A 238 -1.62 6.12 -0.53
N THR A 239 -2.06 7.36 -0.40
CA THR A 239 -1.55 8.54 -1.10
C THR A 239 -0.60 9.30 -0.19
N GLN A 240 0.59 9.61 -0.67
CA GLN A 240 1.57 10.43 0.04
C GLN A 240 2.26 11.39 -0.93
N GLY A 241 2.00 12.69 -0.76
CA GLY A 241 2.41 13.70 -1.74
C GLY A 241 1.88 13.34 -3.13
N ASP A 242 2.78 13.23 -4.10
CA ASP A 242 2.45 12.85 -5.47
C ASP A 242 2.43 11.33 -5.70
N SER A 243 2.77 10.53 -4.68
CA SER A 243 2.85 9.07 -4.80
C SER A 243 1.58 8.38 -4.35
N LEU A 244 1.17 7.36 -5.09
CA LEU A 244 0.03 6.51 -4.75
C LEU A 244 0.49 5.04 -4.77
N SER A 245 0.36 4.40 -3.61
CA SER A 245 0.51 2.96 -3.45
C SER A 245 -0.86 2.30 -3.56
N ILE A 246 -0.97 1.23 -4.34
CA ILE A 246 -2.19 0.43 -4.51
C ILE A 246 -1.86 -1.05 -4.27
N PHE A 247 -2.74 -1.74 -3.57
CA PHE A 247 -2.64 -3.18 -3.32
C PHE A 247 -3.93 -3.86 -3.75
N LEU A 248 -3.81 -4.80 -4.69
CA LEU A 248 -4.96 -5.54 -5.22
C LEU A 248 -4.84 -7.03 -4.87
N PRO A 249 -5.78 -7.60 -4.10
CA PRO A 249 -5.83 -9.04 -3.84
C PRO A 249 -6.23 -9.76 -5.13
N TYR A 250 -5.44 -10.76 -5.55
CA TYR A 250 -5.66 -11.49 -6.78
C TYR A 250 -5.47 -12.99 -6.62
N SER A 251 -6.38 -13.77 -7.19
CA SER A 251 -6.27 -15.22 -7.26
C SER A 251 -6.65 -15.71 -8.66
N THR A 252 -6.25 -16.93 -8.99
CA THR A 252 -6.72 -17.62 -10.18
C THR A 252 -8.19 -18.03 -10.08
N SER A 253 -8.74 -18.17 -8.86
CA SER A 253 -10.15 -18.45 -8.60
C SER A 253 -10.92 -17.16 -8.27
N LEU A 254 -11.98 -16.88 -9.02
CA LEU A 254 -12.90 -15.77 -8.74
C LEU A 254 -13.67 -15.98 -7.42
N LYS A 255 -14.03 -17.22 -7.08
CA LYS A 255 -14.64 -17.54 -5.77
C LYS A 255 -13.71 -17.15 -4.63
N LYS A 256 -12.43 -17.51 -4.74
CA LYS A 256 -11.41 -17.14 -3.77
C LYS A 256 -11.29 -15.61 -3.63
N MET A 257 -11.28 -14.88 -4.75
CA MET A 257 -11.23 -13.41 -4.71
C MET A 257 -12.45 -12.82 -3.98
N CYS A 258 -13.66 -13.35 -4.22
CA CYS A 258 -14.88 -12.91 -3.52
C CYS A 258 -14.83 -13.24 -2.01
N GLN A 259 -14.38 -14.43 -1.64
CA GLN A 259 -14.24 -14.84 -0.23
C GLN A 259 -13.21 -13.97 0.51
N VAL A 260 -12.05 -13.74 -0.12
CA VAL A 260 -10.97 -12.92 0.46
C VAL A 260 -11.40 -11.47 0.59
N HIS A 261 -12.16 -10.95 -0.38
CA HIS A 261 -12.71 -9.60 -0.28
C HIS A 261 -13.49 -9.40 1.02
N ASP A 262 -14.39 -10.32 1.36
CA ASP A 262 -15.23 -10.19 2.57
C ASP A 262 -14.39 -10.15 3.85
N LEU A 263 -13.32 -10.96 3.91
CA LEU A 263 -12.37 -10.92 5.02
C LEU A 263 -11.62 -9.58 5.08
N LEU A 264 -11.08 -9.15 3.94
CA LEU A 264 -10.22 -7.96 3.85
C LEU A 264 -11.00 -6.65 4.00
N GLU A 265 -12.25 -6.58 3.58
CA GLU A 265 -13.07 -5.36 3.65
C GLU A 265 -13.21 -4.84 5.08
N SER A 266 -13.31 -5.76 6.06
CA SER A 266 -13.37 -5.43 7.49
C SER A 266 -12.14 -4.65 7.99
N THR A 267 -11.00 -4.77 7.29
CA THR A 267 -9.77 -4.07 7.68
C THR A 267 -9.68 -2.65 7.14
N LYS A 268 -10.55 -2.28 6.19
CA LYS A 268 -10.54 -0.94 5.62
C LYS A 268 -10.99 0.08 6.66
N TYR A 269 -10.36 1.23 6.58
CA TYR A 269 -10.64 2.39 7.41
C TYR A 269 -11.00 3.55 6.51
N GLN A 270 -12.01 4.33 6.88
CA GLN A 270 -12.41 5.52 6.14
C GLN A 270 -11.61 6.74 6.64
N ASP A 271 -10.59 7.14 5.88
CA ASP A 271 -9.83 8.35 6.17
C ASP A 271 -10.64 9.61 5.87
N GLU A 272 -10.78 10.51 6.84
CA GLU A 272 -11.52 11.78 6.69
C GLU A 272 -10.98 12.65 5.54
N ASN A 273 -9.68 12.56 5.26
CA ASN A 273 -9.01 13.28 4.18
C ASN A 273 -8.90 12.46 2.89
N LEU A 274 -9.41 11.24 2.88
CA LEU A 274 -9.44 10.30 1.78
C LEU A 274 -8.04 9.95 1.21
N LEU A 275 -6.99 10.08 2.02
CA LEU A 275 -5.61 9.83 1.59
C LEU A 275 -5.30 8.33 1.54
N ARG A 276 -5.96 7.53 2.37
CA ARG A 276 -5.73 6.08 2.49
C ARG A 276 -7.03 5.38 2.87
N ASN A 277 -7.09 4.08 2.63
CA ASN A 277 -8.21 3.24 3.11
C ASN A 277 -7.77 2.10 4.04
N PHE A 278 -6.54 2.14 4.55
CA PHE A 278 -6.06 1.28 5.62
C PHE A 278 -5.18 2.09 6.57
N GLU A 279 -5.10 1.64 7.81
CA GLU A 279 -4.26 2.25 8.84
C GLU A 279 -3.32 1.21 9.44
N HIS A 280 -2.02 1.49 9.39
CA HIS A 280 -0.99 0.57 9.86
C HIS A 280 -0.51 0.92 11.28
N PRO A 281 -0.25 -0.09 12.14
CA PRO A 281 0.13 0.14 13.54
C PRO A 281 1.62 0.48 13.75
N LEU A 282 2.42 0.50 12.69
CA LEU A 282 3.89 0.57 12.77
C LEU A 282 4.50 1.96 13.07
N GLY A 283 3.67 2.98 13.35
CA GLY A 283 4.14 4.33 13.70
C GLY A 283 4.43 5.23 12.49
N GLY A 284 5.35 6.19 12.66
CA GLY A 284 5.57 7.28 11.70
C GLY A 284 6.62 7.03 10.62
N TYR A 285 6.72 8.01 9.70
CA TYR A 285 7.74 8.11 8.63
C TYR A 285 7.70 7.04 7.54
N TYR A 286 6.62 6.27 7.39
CA TYR A 286 6.48 5.30 6.28
C TYR A 286 6.17 6.04 4.99
N GLN A 287 7.16 6.21 4.12
CA GLN A 287 7.06 7.08 2.95
C GLN A 287 7.49 6.42 1.64
N HIS A 288 8.33 5.39 1.75
CA HIS A 288 8.91 4.75 0.57
C HIS A 288 8.12 3.49 0.14
N PRO A 289 8.22 3.08 -1.14
CA PRO A 289 7.44 1.97 -1.69
C PRO A 289 7.43 0.67 -0.88
N TYR A 290 8.60 0.20 -0.44
CA TYR A 290 8.70 -1.08 0.27
C TYR A 290 8.29 -0.94 1.73
N GLU A 291 8.43 0.25 2.33
CA GLU A 291 7.91 0.53 3.67
C GLU A 291 6.38 0.50 3.67
N ILE A 292 5.73 1.16 2.70
CA ILE A 292 4.27 1.18 2.59
C ILE A 292 3.74 -0.22 2.26
N THR A 293 4.47 -0.99 1.44
CA THR A 293 4.14 -2.40 1.16
C THR A 293 4.24 -3.26 2.41
N TYR A 294 5.33 -3.13 3.16
CA TYR A 294 5.53 -3.82 4.42
C TYR A 294 4.44 -3.45 5.43
N SER A 295 4.10 -2.16 5.55
CA SER A 295 3.10 -1.70 6.50
C SER A 295 1.68 -2.15 6.14
N PHE A 296 1.35 -2.23 4.85
CA PHE A 296 0.12 -2.85 4.37
C PHE A 296 0.04 -4.33 4.77
N LEU A 297 1.06 -5.13 4.43
CA LEU A 297 1.09 -6.56 4.77
C LEU A 297 1.05 -6.78 6.29
N TYR A 298 1.75 -5.95 7.05
CA TYR A 298 1.71 -6.00 8.52
C TYR A 298 0.32 -5.65 9.06
N THR A 299 -0.42 -4.75 8.40
CA THR A 299 -1.82 -4.45 8.78
C THR A 299 -2.71 -5.67 8.61
N LEU A 300 -2.52 -6.45 7.54
CA LEU A 300 -3.26 -7.70 7.33
C LEU A 300 -2.90 -8.75 8.38
N TYR A 301 -1.61 -8.91 8.68
CA TYR A 301 -1.13 -9.78 9.76
C TYR A 301 -1.79 -9.42 11.09
N ASP A 302 -1.77 -8.13 11.45
CA ASP A 302 -2.26 -7.65 12.73
C ASP A 302 -3.79 -7.74 12.87
N ARG A 303 -4.54 -7.32 11.83
CA ARG A 303 -6.01 -7.24 11.88
C ARG A 303 -6.71 -8.54 11.51
N CYS A 304 -6.25 -9.24 10.47
CA CYS A 304 -6.95 -10.43 9.98
C CYS A 304 -6.58 -11.71 10.73
N LEU A 305 -5.36 -11.81 11.29
CA LEU A 305 -4.80 -13.11 11.70
C LEU A 305 -4.47 -13.21 13.18
N LEU A 306 -4.34 -12.07 13.88
CA LEU A 306 -4.25 -12.06 15.34
C LEU A 306 -5.64 -11.84 15.99
N ASN A 307 -6.73 -11.77 15.19
CA ASN A 307 -8.12 -11.54 15.64
C ASN A 307 -8.28 -10.36 16.62
N ARG A 308 -7.47 -9.31 16.47
CA ARG A 308 -7.53 -8.13 17.34
C ARG A 308 -8.56 -7.15 16.81
N LEU A 309 -9.78 -7.25 17.36
CA LEU A 309 -10.79 -6.19 17.24
C LEU A 309 -10.37 -4.93 18.00
N GLU A 310 -9.47 -5.05 18.99
CA GLU A 310 -8.95 -3.92 19.78
C GLU A 310 -7.41 -3.91 19.87
N PRO A 311 -6.76 -2.74 19.69
CA PRO A 311 -5.32 -2.60 19.86
C PRO A 311 -4.94 -2.67 21.35
N GLY A 312 -4.17 -3.70 21.76
CA GLY A 312 -3.57 -3.76 23.10
C GLY A 312 -3.50 -5.12 23.78
N MET A 313 -4.04 -6.20 23.21
CA MET A 313 -3.83 -7.55 23.75
C MET A 313 -2.40 -8.01 23.44
N ASP A 314 -1.64 -8.49 24.43
CA ASP A 314 -0.23 -8.85 24.27
C ASP A 314 0.00 -10.29 23.76
N GLU A 315 -1.05 -11.11 23.64
CA GLU A 315 -0.92 -12.46 23.11
C GLU A 315 -0.77 -12.43 21.59
N ILE A 316 0.42 -12.84 21.13
CA ILE A 316 0.73 -13.02 19.71
C ILE A 316 0.43 -14.48 19.43
N ASP A 317 -0.72 -14.77 18.83
CA ASP A 317 -1.00 -16.09 18.30
C ASP A 317 -1.58 -15.98 16.90
N LEU A 318 -0.86 -16.53 15.93
CA LEU A 318 -1.29 -16.52 14.54
C LEU A 318 -2.35 -17.61 14.38
N ASP A 319 -3.53 -17.24 13.92
CA ASP A 319 -4.49 -18.20 13.41
C ASP A 319 -3.95 -18.77 12.09
N VAL A 320 -3.22 -19.89 12.18
CA VAL A 320 -2.58 -20.55 11.04
C VAL A 320 -3.63 -21.01 10.04
N ASP A 321 -4.79 -21.47 10.51
CA ASP A 321 -5.87 -21.90 9.64
C ASP A 321 -6.47 -20.70 8.89
N ALA A 322 -6.71 -19.57 9.56
CA ALA A 322 -7.12 -18.33 8.91
C ALA A 322 -6.06 -17.83 7.91
N ALA A 323 -4.77 -17.94 8.24
CA ALA A 323 -3.68 -17.55 7.36
C ALA A 323 -3.65 -18.42 6.10
N LEU A 324 -3.73 -19.75 6.25
CA LEU A 324 -3.83 -20.68 5.13
C LEU A 324 -5.11 -20.46 4.32
N ASN A 325 -6.24 -20.22 5.00
CA ASN A 325 -7.53 -19.90 4.39
C ASN A 325 -7.51 -18.60 3.61
N LEU A 326 -6.70 -17.63 4.00
CA LEU A 326 -6.48 -16.41 3.24
C LEU A 326 -5.53 -16.66 2.05
N THR A 327 -4.39 -17.32 2.27
CA THR A 327 -3.29 -17.32 1.30
C THR A 327 -3.33 -18.44 0.28
N THR A 328 -3.72 -19.66 0.65
CA THR A 328 -3.43 -20.85 -0.18
C THR A 328 -4.55 -21.89 -0.22
N ASN A 329 -5.40 -21.97 0.79
CA ASN A 329 -6.54 -22.90 0.77
C ASN A 329 -7.44 -22.55 -0.42
N THR A 330 -7.99 -23.58 -1.08
CA THR A 330 -8.74 -23.54 -2.35
C THR A 330 -7.96 -23.01 -3.57
N ALA A 331 -7.33 -21.84 -3.48
CA ALA A 331 -6.49 -21.25 -4.51
C ALA A 331 -5.46 -20.27 -3.92
N PRO A 332 -4.28 -20.09 -4.55
CA PRO A 332 -3.27 -19.14 -4.10
C PRO A 332 -3.74 -17.69 -4.25
N LEU A 333 -3.42 -16.86 -3.26
CA LEU A 333 -3.65 -15.42 -3.24
C LEU A 333 -2.31 -14.68 -3.37
N GLU A 334 -2.27 -13.75 -4.29
CA GLU A 334 -1.17 -12.81 -4.51
C GLU A 334 -1.67 -11.38 -4.29
N PHE A 335 -0.77 -10.47 -3.93
CA PHE A 335 -1.07 -9.04 -3.90
C PHE A 335 -0.31 -8.33 -5.01
N TYR A 336 -1.02 -7.71 -5.94
CA TYR A 336 -0.39 -6.80 -6.89
C TYR A 336 -0.10 -5.49 -6.19
N VAL A 337 1.19 -5.24 -5.94
CA VAL A 337 1.72 -3.98 -5.41
C VAL A 337 2.00 -3.05 -6.56
N ILE A 338 1.26 -1.95 -6.62
CA ILE A 338 1.38 -0.95 -7.68
C ILE A 338 1.79 0.36 -7.05
N GLN A 339 2.81 1.00 -7.61
CA GLN A 339 3.24 2.33 -7.21
C GLN A 339 3.13 3.25 -8.41
N THR A 340 2.42 4.36 -8.23
CA THR A 340 2.33 5.40 -9.23
C THR A 340 2.81 6.73 -8.67
N LYS A 341 3.21 7.63 -9.56
CA LYS A 341 3.50 9.01 -9.23
C LYS A 341 2.69 9.93 -10.14
N ASN A 342 2.10 10.96 -9.58
CA ASN A 342 1.47 12.02 -10.34
C ASN A 342 2.56 12.85 -11.05
N GLU A 343 2.42 13.01 -12.36
CA GLU A 343 3.29 13.80 -13.24
C GLU A 343 2.39 14.70 -14.11
N GLY A 344 1.93 15.79 -13.51
CA GLY A 344 1.03 16.76 -14.15
C GLY A 344 -0.39 16.23 -14.27
N ASP A 345 -0.85 16.03 -15.50
CA ASP A 345 -2.19 15.50 -15.82
C ASP A 345 -2.20 13.96 -15.98
N THR A 346 -1.07 13.29 -15.70
CA THR A 346 -0.91 11.85 -15.91
C THR A 346 -0.27 11.15 -14.71
N PHE A 347 -0.52 9.84 -14.60
CA PHE A 347 0.13 9.00 -13.60
C PHE A 347 1.20 8.14 -14.27
N SER A 348 2.43 8.21 -13.78
CA SER A 348 3.50 7.32 -14.21
C SER A 348 3.56 6.08 -13.30
N GLY A 349 3.52 4.89 -13.90
CA GLY A 349 3.75 3.64 -13.18
C GLY A 349 5.23 3.52 -12.81
N LYS A 350 5.53 3.45 -11.51
CA LYS A 350 6.90 3.30 -10.99
C LYS A 350 7.24 1.86 -10.63
N MET A 351 6.24 1.08 -10.21
CA MET A 351 6.41 -0.34 -9.88
C MET A 351 5.08 -1.08 -10.06
N ILE A 352 5.13 -2.28 -10.63
CA ILE A 352 4.07 -3.28 -10.57
C ILE A 352 4.73 -4.59 -10.15
N TRP A 353 4.41 -5.07 -8.96
CA TRP A 353 5.05 -6.25 -8.37
C TRP A 353 3.99 -7.21 -7.83
N PRO A 354 3.83 -8.40 -8.44
CA PRO A 354 3.00 -9.46 -7.86
C PRO A 354 3.74 -10.09 -6.67
N PHE A 355 3.29 -9.77 -5.47
CA PHE A 355 3.82 -10.32 -4.23
C PHE A 355 3.08 -11.62 -3.88
N LYS A 356 3.80 -12.73 -3.88
CA LYS A 356 3.25 -14.09 -3.67
C LYS A 356 3.55 -14.67 -2.29
N GLU A 357 4.38 -13.98 -1.51
CA GLU A 357 5.02 -14.51 -0.30
C GLU A 357 4.31 -14.06 0.98
N THR A 358 2.98 -13.93 0.91
CA THR A 358 2.14 -13.45 2.02
C THR A 358 2.24 -14.37 3.24
N LEU A 359 2.17 -15.69 3.04
CA LEU A 359 2.28 -16.66 4.14
C LEU A 359 3.66 -16.65 4.79
N TYR A 360 4.72 -16.50 3.99
CA TYR A 360 6.08 -16.30 4.50
C TYR A 360 6.13 -15.07 5.41
N PHE A 361 5.58 -13.94 4.95
CA PHE A 361 5.58 -12.70 5.71
C PHE A 361 4.89 -12.89 7.07
N PHE A 362 3.71 -13.49 7.11
CA PHE A 362 2.97 -13.72 8.36
C PHE A 362 3.71 -14.62 9.34
N ARG A 363 4.20 -15.78 8.89
CA ARG A 363 4.94 -16.72 9.73
C ARG A 363 6.25 -16.13 10.25
N LEU A 364 6.93 -15.34 9.42
CA LEU A 364 8.16 -14.66 9.82
C LEU A 364 7.91 -13.73 11.02
N HIS A 365 6.88 -12.90 10.92
CA HIS A 365 6.57 -11.90 11.95
C HIS A 365 6.09 -12.54 13.23
N GLU A 366 5.21 -13.55 13.13
CA GLU A 366 4.81 -14.35 14.29
C GLU A 366 6.03 -14.94 15.00
N LYS A 367 6.93 -15.60 14.26
CA LYS A 367 8.11 -16.25 14.83
C LYS A 367 9.06 -15.25 15.49
N ILE A 368 9.35 -14.14 14.82
CA ILE A 368 10.23 -13.09 15.36
C ILE A 368 9.63 -12.53 16.64
N GLU A 369 8.39 -12.05 16.60
CA GLU A 369 7.77 -11.36 17.73
C GLU A 369 7.52 -12.29 18.92
N LYS A 370 7.14 -13.56 18.71
CA LYS A 370 7.07 -14.58 19.78
C LYS A 370 8.44 -14.84 20.41
N THR A 371 9.51 -14.83 19.62
CA THR A 371 10.87 -15.13 20.10
C THR A 371 11.45 -13.98 20.91
N ILE A 372 11.36 -12.75 20.41
CA ILE A 372 11.96 -11.57 21.06
C ILE A 372 11.00 -10.87 22.04
N LYS A 373 9.71 -11.22 22.02
CA LYS A 373 8.64 -10.61 22.84
C LYS A 373 8.52 -9.09 22.65
N ILE A 374 8.79 -8.62 21.43
CA ILE A 374 8.76 -7.20 21.05
C ILE A 374 8.09 -7.11 19.68
N ARG A 375 7.25 -6.09 19.49
CA ARG A 375 6.52 -5.84 18.24
C ARG A 375 7.41 -5.16 17.21
N MET A 376 7.13 -5.40 15.94
CA MET A 376 7.92 -4.81 14.84
C MET A 376 7.86 -3.29 14.77
N LYS A 377 6.81 -2.66 15.33
CA LYS A 377 6.77 -1.20 15.52
C LYS A 377 8.01 -0.68 16.25
N GLU A 378 8.39 -1.32 17.35
CA GLU A 378 9.56 -0.91 18.14
C GLU A 378 10.85 -1.22 17.40
N VAL A 379 10.97 -2.41 16.80
CA VAL A 379 12.14 -2.82 16.01
C VAL A 379 12.42 -1.83 14.88
N LEU A 380 11.41 -1.50 14.07
CA LEU A 380 11.57 -0.65 12.89
C LEU A 380 11.78 0.83 13.24
N SER A 381 11.47 1.25 14.46
CA SER A 381 11.78 2.61 14.93
C SER A 381 13.29 2.86 15.01
N TYR A 382 14.09 1.83 15.30
CA TYR A 382 15.56 1.92 15.30
C TYR A 382 16.15 2.07 13.89
N CYS A 383 15.40 1.75 12.84
CA CYS A 383 15.85 1.88 11.45
C CYS A 383 15.65 3.30 10.89
N VAL A 384 15.22 4.26 11.72
CA VAL A 384 15.08 5.67 11.34
C VAL A 384 16.36 6.43 11.63
N ASP A 385 16.91 7.08 10.62
CA ASP A 385 18.05 7.99 10.73
C ASP A 385 17.54 9.40 11.08
N TYR A 386 17.61 9.74 12.36
CA TYR A 386 17.24 11.07 12.85
C TYR A 386 18.29 12.15 12.58
N GLU A 387 19.51 11.77 12.18
CA GLU A 387 20.61 12.70 11.85
C GLU A 387 20.46 13.25 10.41
N ALA A 388 19.71 12.56 9.54
CA ALA A 388 19.45 13.03 8.19
C ALA A 388 18.65 14.35 8.17
N SER A 389 19.17 15.32 7.41
CA SER A 389 18.62 16.69 7.34
C SER A 389 17.26 16.78 6.65
N LYS A 390 17.01 15.94 5.63
CA LYS A 390 15.73 15.89 4.91
C LYS A 390 14.86 14.75 5.41
N ASN A 391 13.58 15.01 5.60
CA ASN A 391 12.61 14.02 6.09
C ASN A 391 12.57 12.76 5.22
N GLU A 392 12.57 12.92 3.90
CA GLU A 392 12.56 11.83 2.91
C GLU A 392 13.78 10.89 3.06
N ASN A 393 14.91 11.43 3.52
CA ASN A 393 16.15 10.66 3.66
C ASN A 393 16.21 9.85 4.95
N LYS A 394 15.41 10.19 5.97
CA LYS A 394 15.45 9.56 7.29
C LYS A 394 15.18 8.06 7.26
N THR A 395 14.46 7.58 6.25
CA THR A 395 13.99 6.20 6.21
C THR A 395 14.40 5.43 4.96
N LEU A 396 15.36 5.96 4.17
CA LEU A 396 15.88 5.28 2.98
C LEU A 396 16.48 3.90 3.30
N LEU A 397 17.18 3.79 4.43
CA LEU A 397 17.75 2.50 4.83
C LEU A 397 16.69 1.53 5.33
N ARG A 398 15.70 2.00 6.11
CA ARG A 398 14.55 1.18 6.51
C ARG A 398 13.79 0.66 5.31
N ASN A 399 13.59 1.49 4.27
CA ASN A 399 13.00 1.03 3.01
C ASN A 399 13.80 -0.12 2.37
N ARG A 400 15.14 -0.05 2.37
CA ARG A 400 15.98 -1.15 1.87
C ARG A 400 15.94 -2.39 2.76
N ILE A 401 15.82 -2.22 4.07
CA ILE A 401 15.62 -3.34 5.02
C ILE A 401 14.27 -4.01 4.73
N CYS A 402 13.18 -3.25 4.62
CA CYS A 402 11.85 -3.76 4.24
C CYS A 402 11.88 -4.46 2.88
N GLU A 403 12.55 -3.89 1.87
CA GLU A 403 12.74 -4.52 0.56
C GLU A 403 13.37 -5.91 0.68
N ARG A 404 14.47 -6.02 1.44
CA ARG A 404 15.19 -7.27 1.60
C ARG A 404 14.42 -8.30 2.40
N ILE A 405 13.70 -7.88 3.44
CA ILE A 405 12.79 -8.78 4.17
C ILE A 405 11.71 -9.33 3.23
N LEU A 406 11.05 -8.46 2.45
CA LEU A 406 10.02 -8.91 1.50
C LEU A 406 10.59 -9.82 0.39
N LYS A 407 11.89 -9.73 0.10
CA LYS A 407 12.60 -10.54 -0.90
C LYS A 407 13.39 -11.73 -0.31
N LYS A 408 13.25 -12.04 0.99
CA LYS A 408 13.97 -13.12 1.69
C LYS A 408 15.50 -12.99 1.59
N GLN A 409 16.01 -11.77 1.75
CA GLN A 409 17.44 -11.45 1.66
C GLN A 409 17.97 -11.00 3.03
N SER A 410 19.25 -11.29 3.29
CA SER A 410 19.93 -10.85 4.51
C SER A 410 19.86 -9.33 4.66
N ILE A 411 19.67 -8.86 5.89
CA ILE A 411 19.67 -7.44 6.26
C ILE A 411 20.90 -7.07 7.10
N LEU A 412 21.75 -8.04 7.43
CA LEU A 412 22.88 -7.89 8.34
C LEU A 412 23.83 -6.74 7.95
N ASP A 413 24.24 -6.64 6.68
CA ASP A 413 25.13 -5.55 6.25
C ASP A 413 24.46 -4.17 6.28
N LEU A 414 23.15 -4.10 6.03
CA LEU A 414 22.40 -2.84 6.12
C LEU A 414 22.30 -2.38 7.57
N VAL A 415 21.94 -3.29 8.48
CA VAL A 415 21.84 -2.98 9.90
C VAL A 415 23.20 -2.60 10.47
N GLU A 416 24.26 -3.36 10.12
CA GLU A 416 25.63 -3.04 10.53
C GLU A 416 26.04 -1.62 10.10
N ARG A 417 25.76 -1.24 8.84
CA ARG A 417 26.04 0.11 8.37
C ARG A 417 25.22 1.16 9.11
N HIS A 418 23.95 0.87 9.38
CA HIS A 418 23.03 1.78 10.07
C HIS A 418 23.52 2.16 11.45
N VAL A 419 23.79 1.16 12.28
CA VAL A 419 24.01 1.36 13.72
C VAL A 419 25.35 2.05 13.98
N PHE A 420 26.34 1.84 13.10
CA PHE A 420 27.61 2.56 13.12
C PHE A 420 27.53 3.96 12.50
N HIS A 421 26.60 4.21 11.57
CA HIS A 421 26.40 5.52 10.96
C HIS A 421 25.69 6.48 11.92
N THR A 422 24.51 6.08 12.41
CA THR A 422 23.62 6.89 13.26
C THR A 422 24.08 7.03 14.71
N ASN A 423 25.29 6.52 15.01
CA ASN A 423 25.83 6.42 16.37
C ASN A 423 24.78 5.89 17.39
N SER A 424 23.94 4.95 16.94
CA SER A 424 22.75 4.46 17.65
C SER A 424 23.08 4.17 19.11
N SER A 425 22.15 4.49 20.01
CA SER A 425 22.24 4.15 21.44
C SER A 425 22.01 2.64 21.64
N TYR A 426 21.53 2.20 22.80
CA TYR A 426 21.21 0.79 23.01
C TYR A 426 20.04 0.36 22.09
N PHE A 427 20.28 -0.59 21.17
CA PHE A 427 19.34 -0.99 20.10
C PHE A 427 18.93 -2.47 20.19
N ARG A 428 18.73 -2.97 21.42
CA ARG A 428 18.40 -4.39 21.67
C ARG A 428 17.28 -4.95 20.77
N PRO A 429 16.13 -4.28 20.57
CA PRO A 429 15.06 -4.86 19.75
C PRO A 429 15.49 -5.16 18.30
N LEU A 430 16.21 -4.23 17.67
CA LEU A 430 16.75 -4.42 16.33
C LEU A 430 17.83 -5.50 16.29
N TYR A 431 18.70 -5.51 17.28
CA TYR A 431 19.74 -6.54 17.40
C TYR A 431 19.15 -7.94 17.52
N GLU A 432 18.20 -8.16 18.43
CA GLU A 432 17.57 -9.47 18.63
C GLU A 432 16.77 -9.91 17.39
N MET A 433 16.04 -8.98 16.74
CA MET A 433 15.34 -9.28 15.50
C MET A 433 16.30 -9.76 14.40
N VAL A 434 17.45 -9.10 14.20
CA VAL A 434 18.43 -9.50 13.17
C VAL A 434 18.94 -10.91 13.43
N LEU A 435 19.27 -11.25 14.68
CA LEU A 435 19.76 -12.59 15.01
C LEU A 435 18.73 -13.68 14.69
N VAL A 436 17.46 -13.42 14.98
CA VAL A 436 16.37 -14.37 14.69
C VAL A 436 16.11 -14.44 13.19
N TYR A 437 16.03 -13.30 12.51
CA TYR A 437 15.75 -13.21 11.09
C TYR A 437 16.81 -13.93 10.24
N GLU A 438 18.10 -13.71 10.49
CA GLU A 438 19.16 -14.34 9.71
C GLU A 438 19.22 -15.85 9.90
N LEU A 439 18.92 -16.37 11.11
CA LEU A 439 18.77 -17.81 11.34
C LEU A 439 17.58 -18.39 10.59
N LEU A 440 16.46 -17.67 10.51
CA LEU A 440 15.29 -18.12 9.77
C LEU A 440 15.52 -18.14 8.24
N LEU A 441 16.39 -17.27 7.71
CA LEU A 441 16.77 -17.31 6.30
C LEU A 441 17.58 -18.57 5.94
N LYS A 442 18.34 -19.11 6.89
CA LYS A 442 19.18 -20.30 6.73
C LYS A 442 18.70 -21.44 7.63
N GLU A 443 17.38 -21.58 7.79
CA GLU A 443 16.78 -22.59 8.66
C GLU A 443 17.28 -24.00 8.30
N GLY A 444 17.77 -24.73 9.31
CA GLY A 444 18.37 -26.06 9.15
C GLY A 444 19.90 -26.08 8.98
N ASP A 445 20.54 -24.93 8.77
CA ASP A 445 22.01 -24.83 8.72
C ASP A 445 22.61 -24.70 10.14
N MET A 446 22.95 -25.85 10.72
CA MET A 446 23.55 -25.91 12.05
C MET A 446 24.95 -25.28 12.10
N VAL A 447 25.71 -25.34 11.01
CA VAL A 447 27.05 -24.75 10.94
C VAL A 447 26.94 -23.24 11.01
N PHE A 448 26.06 -22.65 10.20
CA PHE A 448 25.80 -21.22 10.23
C PHE A 448 25.36 -20.73 11.60
N LYS A 449 24.48 -21.48 12.29
CA LYS A 449 24.04 -21.15 13.64
C LYS A 449 25.21 -21.08 14.62
N GLU A 450 26.09 -22.08 14.61
CA GLU A 450 27.27 -22.12 15.48
C GLU A 450 28.26 -20.98 15.16
N GLU A 451 28.44 -20.64 13.88
CA GLU A 451 29.25 -19.50 13.45
C GLU A 451 28.67 -18.16 13.93
N GLN A 452 27.35 -17.97 13.81
CA GLN A 452 26.66 -16.79 14.32
C GLN A 452 26.79 -16.67 15.84
N GLU A 453 26.62 -17.77 16.58
CA GLU A 453 26.76 -17.80 18.04
C GLU A 453 28.19 -17.45 18.48
N ALA A 454 29.20 -17.99 17.80
CA ALA A 454 30.60 -17.65 18.05
C ALA A 454 30.91 -16.18 17.76
N ALA A 455 30.42 -15.64 16.63
CA ALA A 455 30.56 -14.23 16.28
C ALA A 455 29.91 -13.30 17.32
N VAL A 456 28.69 -13.64 17.75
CA VAL A 456 27.95 -12.90 18.76
C VAL A 456 28.65 -12.95 20.13
N SER A 457 29.18 -14.12 20.51
CA SER A 457 29.93 -14.29 21.76
C SER A 457 31.17 -13.40 21.78
N LEU A 458 32.00 -13.46 20.72
CA LEU A 458 33.15 -12.59 20.55
C LEU A 458 32.75 -11.11 20.61
N GLY A 459 31.70 -10.73 19.87
CA GLY A 459 31.20 -9.36 19.86
C GLY A 459 30.80 -8.87 21.26
N LYS A 460 30.06 -9.67 22.02
CA LYS A 460 29.69 -9.35 23.42
C LYS A 460 30.93 -9.17 24.31
N CYS A 461 31.93 -10.05 24.18
CA CYS A 461 33.19 -9.93 24.92
C CYS A 461 33.93 -8.62 24.60
N ILE A 462 34.07 -8.29 23.31
CA ILE A 462 34.69 -7.04 22.86
C ILE A 462 33.91 -5.83 23.40
N GLY A 463 32.58 -5.81 23.23
CA GLY A 463 31.73 -4.70 23.65
C GLY A 463 31.81 -4.44 25.16
N ARG A 464 31.79 -5.50 25.97
CA ARG A 464 31.96 -5.39 27.44
C ARG A 464 33.34 -4.88 27.81
N ALA A 465 34.40 -5.45 27.23
CA ALA A 465 35.76 -5.07 27.54
C ALA A 465 36.04 -3.60 27.20
N VAL A 466 35.66 -3.18 25.98
CA VAL A 466 35.84 -1.80 25.51
C VAL A 466 34.98 -0.81 26.29
N GLY A 467 33.77 -1.20 26.72
CA GLY A 467 32.89 -0.34 27.53
C GLY A 467 33.32 -0.20 29.00
N ASN A 468 33.90 -1.27 29.57
CA ASN A 468 34.28 -1.31 30.98
C ASN A 468 35.67 -0.71 31.25
N SER A 469 36.62 -0.90 30.34
CA SER A 469 38.01 -0.47 30.54
C SER A 469 38.20 1.03 30.30
N ASP A 470 39.00 1.70 31.14
CA ASP A 470 39.38 3.11 30.95
C ASP A 470 40.26 3.33 29.69
N ARG A 471 40.86 2.25 29.19
CA ARG A 471 41.68 2.25 27.96
C ARG A 471 40.87 1.93 26.69
N GLY A 472 39.61 1.53 26.85
CA GLY A 472 38.69 1.21 25.76
C GLY A 472 38.05 2.47 25.18
N LYS A 473 38.01 2.56 23.85
CA LYS A 473 37.37 3.66 23.13
C LYS A 473 36.42 3.11 22.07
N LYS A 474 35.31 3.82 21.80
CA LYS A 474 34.39 3.45 20.70
C LYS A 474 35.13 3.32 19.35
N GLY A 475 36.19 4.11 19.15
CA GLY A 475 37.08 4.02 17.98
C GLY A 475 37.71 2.64 17.76
N ASP A 476 37.85 1.82 18.79
CA ASP A 476 38.35 0.44 18.70
C ASP A 476 37.38 -0.46 17.91
N LEU A 477 36.08 -0.25 18.10
CA LEU A 477 35.05 -0.92 17.32
C LEU A 477 35.12 -0.49 15.85
N PHE A 478 35.36 0.80 15.58
CA PHE A 478 35.53 1.29 14.21
C PHE A 478 36.80 0.74 13.55
N ALA A 479 37.88 0.52 14.29
CA ALA A 479 39.10 -0.09 13.78
C ALA A 479 38.85 -1.54 13.34
N LEU A 480 38.21 -2.34 14.21
CA LEU A 480 37.84 -3.73 13.91
C LEU A 480 36.88 -3.82 12.71
N ARG A 481 35.88 -2.93 12.65
CA ARG A 481 34.93 -2.86 11.53
C ARG A 481 35.62 -2.65 10.18
N LYS A 482 36.65 -1.82 10.14
CA LYS A 482 37.38 -1.44 8.92
C LYS A 482 38.27 -2.56 8.36
N CYS A 483 38.53 -3.62 9.12
CA CYS A 483 39.32 -4.76 8.66
C CYS A 483 38.66 -5.43 7.45
N ARG A 484 39.42 -5.58 6.36
CA ARG A 484 38.92 -6.16 5.10
C ARG A 484 39.22 -7.65 4.95
N ARG A 485 40.20 -8.17 5.70
CA ARG A 485 40.61 -9.58 5.67
C ARG A 485 40.60 -10.17 7.08
N LYS A 486 40.40 -11.48 7.16
CA LYS A 486 40.45 -12.26 8.41
C LYS A 486 41.74 -12.03 9.19
N VAL A 487 42.88 -12.06 8.51
CA VAL A 487 44.21 -11.85 9.12
C VAL A 487 44.30 -10.46 9.78
N ASP A 488 43.88 -9.41 9.07
CA ASP A 488 43.91 -8.04 9.60
C ASP A 488 42.99 -7.91 10.83
N PHE A 489 41.84 -8.59 10.82
CA PHE A 489 40.90 -8.60 11.94
C PHE A 489 41.47 -9.31 13.17
N LEU A 490 42.05 -10.50 13.00
CA LEU A 490 42.72 -11.24 14.07
C LEU A 490 43.89 -10.45 14.67
N GLU A 491 44.68 -9.77 13.83
CA GLU A 491 45.76 -8.91 14.31
C GLU A 491 45.23 -7.75 15.16
N GLN A 492 44.15 -7.08 14.72
CA GLN A 492 43.52 -6.02 15.52
C GLN A 492 42.93 -6.56 16.83
N LEU A 493 42.35 -7.76 16.84
CA LEU A 493 41.87 -8.40 18.07
C LEU A 493 43.00 -8.67 19.06
N ASN A 494 44.13 -9.20 18.59
CA ASN A 494 45.30 -9.44 19.43
C ASN A 494 45.87 -8.14 20.02
N ARG A 495 45.95 -7.07 19.20
CA ARG A 495 46.35 -5.73 19.67
C ARG A 495 45.37 -5.19 20.72
N LEU A 496 44.06 -5.40 20.52
CA LEU A 496 43.03 -5.01 21.46
C LEU A 496 43.18 -5.77 22.79
N GLN A 497 43.38 -7.08 22.74
CA GLN A 497 43.62 -7.93 23.90
C GLN A 497 44.86 -7.51 24.68
N PHE A 498 45.98 -7.22 24.01
CA PHE A 498 47.18 -6.75 24.69
C PHE A 498 46.96 -5.42 25.42
N ARG A 499 46.21 -4.48 24.83
CA ARG A 499 45.95 -3.17 25.45
C ARG A 499 44.95 -3.24 26.60
N LEU A 500 43.88 -4.04 26.46
CA LEU A 500 42.82 -4.19 27.45
C LEU A 500 43.18 -5.20 28.56
N GLY A 501 44.21 -6.03 28.34
CA GLY A 501 44.73 -6.95 29.34
C GLY A 501 43.67 -7.96 29.81
N SER A 502 43.54 -8.12 31.13
CA SER A 502 42.60 -9.06 31.76
C SER A 502 41.12 -8.76 31.45
N ASP A 503 40.80 -7.56 30.95
CA ASP A 503 39.42 -7.18 30.64
C ASP A 503 38.90 -7.84 29.36
N PHE A 504 39.78 -8.39 28.51
CA PHE A 504 39.41 -9.02 27.24
C PHE A 504 40.14 -10.35 27.03
N LEU A 505 39.37 -11.43 26.84
CA LEU A 505 39.87 -12.71 26.38
C LEU A 505 39.11 -13.10 25.11
N ILE A 506 39.85 -13.47 24.06
CA ILE A 506 39.27 -13.93 22.80
C ILE A 506 38.73 -15.36 23.02
N PRO A 507 37.44 -15.64 22.73
CA PRO A 507 36.89 -16.98 22.83
C PRO A 507 37.63 -17.98 21.93
N LYS A 508 37.79 -19.23 22.40
CA LYS A 508 38.60 -20.25 21.71
C LYS A 508 38.00 -20.64 20.36
N GLU A 509 36.68 -20.59 20.26
CA GLU A 509 35.89 -20.92 19.08
C GLU A 509 36.32 -20.10 17.85
N VAL A 510 36.83 -18.88 18.07
CA VAL A 510 37.36 -17.99 17.01
C VAL A 510 38.59 -18.58 16.34
N TYR A 511 39.43 -19.29 17.10
CA TYR A 511 40.64 -19.96 16.59
C TYR A 511 40.38 -21.41 16.17
N GLU A 512 39.34 -22.05 16.71
CA GLU A 512 38.96 -23.44 16.45
C GLU A 512 38.14 -23.64 15.15
N GLY A 513 38.22 -22.69 14.22
CA GLY A 513 37.68 -22.85 12.86
C GLY A 513 36.27 -22.30 12.63
N LYS A 514 35.62 -21.68 13.63
CA LYS A 514 34.33 -20.97 13.42
C LYS A 514 34.48 -19.68 12.62
N LEU A 515 35.69 -19.12 12.54
CA LEU A 515 36.03 -17.99 11.69
C LEU A 515 36.87 -18.46 10.50
N THR A 516 36.27 -18.50 9.32
CA THR A 516 36.91 -18.92 8.06
C THR A 516 37.07 -17.72 7.13
N ASP A 517 37.80 -17.88 6.02
CA ASP A 517 37.89 -16.81 5.02
C ASP A 517 36.57 -16.64 4.24
N ASP A 518 35.81 -17.74 4.08
CA ASP A 518 34.53 -17.76 3.37
C ASP A 518 33.42 -17.07 4.16
N ASN A 519 33.36 -17.28 5.48
CA ASN A 519 32.34 -16.67 6.36
C ASN A 519 32.77 -15.32 6.94
N PHE A 520 34.02 -14.89 6.71
CA PHE A 520 34.65 -13.77 7.43
C PHE A 520 33.80 -12.50 7.46
N GLN A 521 33.24 -12.11 6.32
CA GLN A 521 32.50 -10.86 6.22
C GLN A 521 31.20 -10.88 7.02
N GLU A 522 30.47 -11.99 6.98
CA GLU A 522 29.22 -12.19 7.73
C GLU A 522 29.50 -12.34 9.23
N PHE A 523 30.50 -13.16 9.59
CA PHE A 523 30.98 -13.33 10.98
C PHE A 523 31.36 -11.98 11.59
N LYS A 524 32.17 -11.18 10.87
CA LYS A 524 32.57 -9.84 11.32
C LYS A 524 31.35 -8.95 11.53
N GLN A 525 30.36 -8.97 10.64
CA GLN A 525 29.17 -8.13 10.80
C GLN A 525 28.36 -8.50 12.04
N PHE A 526 28.09 -9.78 12.28
CA PHE A 526 27.45 -10.24 13.52
C PHE A 526 28.23 -9.81 14.77
N CYS A 527 29.55 -10.02 14.75
CA CYS A 527 30.45 -9.62 15.82
C CYS A 527 30.37 -8.12 16.08
N MET A 528 30.42 -7.28 15.04
CA MET A 528 30.43 -5.83 15.19
C MET A 528 29.09 -5.27 15.66
N VAL A 529 27.96 -5.80 15.17
CA VAL A 529 26.62 -5.40 15.64
C VAL A 529 26.45 -5.77 17.12
N ALA A 530 26.83 -6.98 17.52
CA ALA A 530 26.78 -7.43 18.91
C ALA A 530 27.70 -6.59 19.82
N ALA A 531 28.93 -6.29 19.35
CA ALA A 531 29.89 -5.48 20.09
C ALA A 531 29.38 -4.06 20.34
N LEU A 532 28.83 -3.40 19.31
CA LEU A 532 28.32 -2.04 19.45
C LEU A 532 27.10 -1.98 20.40
N ASN A 533 26.14 -2.89 20.24
CA ASN A 533 24.97 -2.94 21.13
C ASN A 533 25.39 -3.14 22.60
N THR A 534 26.34 -4.05 22.83
CA THR A 534 26.85 -4.36 24.17
C THR A 534 27.65 -3.20 24.77
N TYR A 535 28.51 -2.56 23.97
CA TYR A 535 29.24 -1.36 24.37
C TYR A 535 28.28 -0.25 24.80
N ASN A 536 27.25 0.03 24.00
CA ASN A 536 26.26 1.07 24.30
C ASN A 536 25.47 0.77 25.59
N ALA A 537 25.15 -0.50 25.86
CA ALA A 537 24.50 -0.90 27.11
C ALA A 537 25.37 -0.56 28.34
N VAL A 538 26.65 -0.97 28.31
CA VAL A 538 27.60 -0.72 29.39
C VAL A 538 27.83 0.77 29.62
N VAL A 539 28.01 1.55 28.56
CA VAL A 539 28.21 3.00 28.66
C VAL A 539 26.96 3.70 29.21
N SER A 540 25.76 3.29 28.78
CA SER A 540 24.51 3.84 29.29
C SER A 540 24.35 3.58 30.79
N GLU A 541 24.65 2.37 31.27
CA GLU A 541 24.62 2.04 32.69
C GLU A 541 25.62 2.85 33.51
N LYS A 542 26.85 3.03 33.00
CA LYS A 542 27.87 3.87 33.65
C LYS A 542 27.42 5.33 33.78
N ASN A 543 26.79 5.87 32.75
CA ASN A 543 26.30 7.26 32.77
C ASN A 543 25.15 7.42 33.79
N LYS A 544 24.19 6.50 33.83
CA LYS A 544 23.12 6.50 34.84
C LYS A 544 23.64 6.46 36.28
N LYS A 545 24.68 5.64 36.54
CA LYS A 545 25.32 5.56 37.87
C LYS A 545 26.07 6.85 38.25
N LYS A 546 26.59 7.59 37.27
CA LYS A 546 27.25 8.89 37.49
C LYS A 546 26.26 10.03 37.73
N GLU A 547 25.05 9.95 37.18
CA GLU A 547 23.99 10.95 37.40
C GLU A 547 23.26 10.76 38.74
N ALA A 548 23.30 9.55 39.30
CA ALA A 548 22.68 9.21 40.59
C ALA A 548 23.57 9.47 41.82
N ASN A 549 24.86 9.75 41.60
CA ASN A 549 25.85 10.13 42.61
C ASN A 549 26.21 11.60 42.45
#